data_AF-A0A2K4DNB0-F1
#
_entry.id   AF-A0A2K4DNB0-F1
#
_cell.length_a   1.000
_cell.length_b   1.000
_cell.length_c   1.000
_cell.angle_alpha   90.00
_cell.angle_beta   90.00
_cell.angle_gamma   90.00
#
_symmetry.space_group_name_H-M   'P 1'
#
loop_
_entity.id
_entity.type
_entity.pdbx_description
1 polymer ?
#
loop_
_entity_poly.entity_id
_entity_poly.type
_entity_poly.pdbx_seq_one_letter_code
_entity_poly.pdbx_strand_id
1 'polypeptide(L)' 'MSKSKLRLIFNIFVGVLFLAFLYLIIVTDIVSPIWSMGFVITVTVIKTIRDKVAPKKKKNKEEDNN' A
#
# COMPACT_ATOMS: atom_id res chain seq x y z
N MET A 1 -18.67 6.04 -0.36
CA MET A 1 -18.21 4.65 -0.61
C MET A 1 -17.85 4.02 0.74
N SER A 2 -18.32 2.81 1.06
CA SER A 2 -18.04 2.24 2.41
C SER A 2 -16.53 2.09 2.63
N LYS A 3 -16.06 2.37 3.84
CA LYS A 3 -14.62 2.29 4.21
C LYS A 3 -14.00 0.93 3.83
N SER A 4 -14.81 -0.13 3.82
CA SER A 4 -14.43 -1.49 3.41
C SER A 4 -14.12 -1.60 1.91
N LYS A 5 -14.93 -0.99 1.04
CA LYS A 5 -14.70 -1.00 -0.42
C LYS A 5 -13.42 -0.26 -0.79
N LEU A 6 -13.14 0.84 -0.11
CA LEU A 6 -11.93 1.64 -0.33
C LEU A 6 -10.66 0.88 0.06
N ARG A 7 -10.73 0.11 1.16
CA ARG A 7 -9.64 -0.77 1.60
C ARG A 7 -9.33 -1.87 0.60
N LEU A 8 -10.37 -2.45 0.00
CA LEU A 8 -10.24 -3.48 -1.04
C LEU A 8 -9.54 -2.92 -2.29
N ILE A 9 -9.98 -1.75 -2.75
CA ILE A 9 -9.37 -1.07 -3.90
C ILE A 9 -7.90 -0.76 -3.66
N PHE A 10 -7.55 -0.24 -2.48
CA PHE A 10 -6.14 -0.01 -2.13
C PHE A 10 -5.31 -1.29 -2.14
N ASN A 11 -5.87 -2.40 -1.66
CA ASN A 11 -5.15 -3.68 -1.63
C ASN A 11 -4.91 -4.22 -3.05
N ILE A 12 -5.92 -4.15 -3.92
CA ILE A 12 -5.81 -4.52 -5.33
C ILE A 12 -4.80 -3.61 -6.04
N PHE A 13 -4.86 -2.30 -5.80
CA PHE A 13 -3.96 -1.32 -6.41
C PHE A 13 -2.49 -1.58 -6.03
N VAL A 14 -2.20 -1.85 -4.75
CA VAL A 14 -0.87 -2.23 -4.28
C VAL A 14 -0.40 -3.54 -4.93
N GLY A 15 -1.28 -4.53 -5.05
CA GLY A 15 -0.96 -5.80 -5.71
C GLY A 15 -0.61 -5.62 -7.19
N VAL A 16 -1.39 -4.83 -7.93
CA VAL A 16 -1.12 -4.51 -9.33
C VAL A 16 0.20 -3.73 -9.48
N LEU A 17 0.47 -2.77 -8.58
CA LEU A 17 1.74 -2.04 -8.56
C LEU A 17 2.94 -2.97 -8.31
N PHE A 18 2.79 -3.93 -7.42
CA PHE A 18 3.83 -4.92 -7.14
C PHE A 18 4.09 -5.82 -8.36
N LEU A 19 3.04 -6.31 -9.02
CA LEU A 19 3.16 -7.09 -10.26
C LEU A 19 3.79 -6.28 -11.40
N ALA A 20 3.38 -5.03 -11.58
CA ALA A 20 3.93 -4.15 -12.60
C ALA A 20 5.43 -3.90 -12.37
N PHE A 21 5.83 -3.72 -11.11
CA PHE A 21 7.23 -3.55 -10.75
C PHE A 21 8.07 -4.83 -10.95
N LEU A 22 7.53 -5.99 -10.57
CA LEU A 22 8.16 -7.29 -10.84
C LEU A 22 8.33 -7.54 -12.34
N TYR A 23 7.29 -7.25 -13.13
CA TYR A 23 7.34 -7.37 -14.59
C TYR A 23 8.42 -6.47 -15.16
N LEU A 24 8.51 -5.23 -14.67
CA LEU A 24 9.54 -4.31 -15.12
C LEU A 24 10.95 -4.78 -14.74
N ILE A 25 11.15 -5.32 -13.54
CA ILE A 25 12.42 -5.94 -13.11
C ILE A 25 12.84 -7.07 -14.07
N ILE A 26 11.89 -7.90 -14.51
CA ILE A 26 12.19 -9.05 -15.37
C ILE A 26 12.47 -8.60 -16.81
N VAL A 27 11.75 -7.60 -17.30
CA VAL A 27 11.85 -7.12 -18.69
C VAL A 27 13.01 -6.16 -18.89
N THR A 28 13.35 -5.38 -17.87
CA THR A 28 14.46 -4.43 -17.94
C THR A 28 15.60 -4.90 -17.03
N ASP A 29 16.74 -5.23 -17.64
CA ASP A 29 18.02 -5.47 -16.93
C ASP A 29 18.57 -4.18 -16.26
N ILE A 30 17.74 -3.12 -16.21
CA ILE A 30 18.04 -1.77 -15.73
C ILE A 30 17.62 -1.64 -14.26
N VAL A 31 17.75 -2.72 -13.48
CA VAL A 31 17.47 -2.67 -12.04
C VAL A 31 18.67 -2.07 -11.34
N SER A 32 18.79 -0.75 -11.47
CA SER A 32 19.77 0.06 -10.76
C SER A 32 19.26 0.33 -9.32
N PRO A 33 20.15 0.44 -8.32
CA PRO A 33 19.76 0.76 -6.94
C PRO A 33 18.86 2.00 -6.80
N ILE A 34 18.97 2.95 -7.74
CA ILE A 34 18.08 4.13 -7.84
C ILE A 34 16.61 3.76 -8.09
N TRP A 35 16.37 2.76 -8.94
CA TRP A 35 15.03 2.25 -9.24
C TRP A 35 14.40 1.53 -8.03
N SER A 36 15.21 0.77 -7.30
CA SER A 36 14.80 0.14 -6.03
C SER A 36 14.44 1.18 -4.97
N MET A 37 15.23 2.26 -4.86
CA MET A 37 14.94 3.40 -3.97
C MET A 37 13.60 4.06 -4.32
N GLY A 38 13.34 4.31 -5.62
CA GLY A 38 12.08 4.86 -6.11
C GLY A 38 10.86 3.98 -5.78
N PHE A 39 11.03 2.66 -5.83
CA PHE A 39 9.97 1.73 -5.45
C PHE A 39 9.64 1.76 -3.97
N VAL A 40 10.65 1.77 -3.10
CA VAL A 40 10.46 1.85 -1.66
C VAL A 40 9.73 3.14 -1.29
N ILE A 41 10.09 4.27 -1.90
CA ILE A 41 9.39 5.55 -1.71
C ILE A 41 7.94 5.44 -2.17
N THR A 42 7.69 4.89 -3.35
CA THR A 42 6.34 4.71 -3.91
C THR A 42 5.47 3.86 -3.00
N VAL A 43 5.96 2.70 -2.56
CA VAL A 43 5.25 1.79 -1.64
C VAL A 43 4.97 2.49 -0.30
N THR A 44 5.92 3.28 0.21
CA THR A 44 5.77 4.03 1.46
C THR A 44 4.68 5.09 1.33
N VAL A 45 4.66 5.87 0.25
CA VAL A 45 3.62 6.87 -0.03
C VAL A 45 2.25 6.20 -0.13
N ILE A 46 2.15 5.08 -0.86
CA ILE A 46 0.88 4.34 -0.98
C ILE A 46 0.40 3.81 0.37
N LYS A 47 1.30 3.27 1.21
CA LYS A 47 0.96 2.84 2.57
C LYS A 47 0.49 3.99 3.44
N THR A 48 1.15 5.15 3.38
CA THR A 48 0.76 6.35 4.13
C THR A 48 -0.60 6.87 3.68
N ILE A 49 -0.87 6.91 2.37
CA ILE A 49 -2.18 7.28 1.84
C ILE A 49 -3.23 6.26 2.31
N ARG A 50 -2.93 4.96 2.25
CA ARG A 50 -3.82 3.91 2.74
C ARG A 50 -4.17 4.11 4.21
N ASP A 51 -3.19 4.41 5.05
CA ASP A 51 -3.40 4.67 6.48
C ASP A 51 -4.14 5.99 6.74
N LYS A 52 -4.01 7.00 5.87
CA LYS A 52 -4.79 8.25 5.97
C LYS A 52 -6.24 8.07 5.52
N VAL A 53 -6.46 7.30 4.45
CA VAL A 53 -7.76 7.11 3.80
C VAL A 53 -8.62 6.07 4.54
N ALA A 54 -7.99 5.00 5.01
CA ALA A 54 -8.61 3.98 5.82
C ALA A 54 -7.75 3.75 7.07
N PRO A 55 -7.67 4.74 7.99
CA PRO A 55 -6.96 4.57 9.23
C PRO A 55 -7.50 3.31 9.88
N LYS A 56 -6.61 2.35 10.15
CA LYS A 56 -6.93 1.28 11.09
C LYS A 56 -7.51 2.02 12.28
N LYS A 57 -8.81 1.86 12.56
CA LYS A 57 -9.39 2.34 13.81
C LYS A 57 -8.40 1.85 14.85
N LYS A 58 -7.73 2.79 15.54
CA LYS A 58 -7.06 2.43 16.80
C LYS A 58 -8.15 1.66 17.53
N LYS A 59 -7.84 0.42 17.91
CA LYS A 59 -8.63 -0.31 18.88
C LYS A 59 -8.49 0.54 20.14
N ASN A 60 -9.26 1.63 20.22
CA ASN A 60 -9.58 2.21 21.49
C ASN A 60 -10.17 1.03 22.22
N LYS A 61 -9.45 0.64 23.27
CA LYS A 61 -10.04 0.01 24.42
C LYS A 61 -11.23 0.88 24.82
N GLU A 62 -12.37 0.66 24.18
CA GLU A 62 -13.63 0.74 24.88
C GLU A 62 -13.60 -0.52 25.73
N GLU A 63 -12.96 -0.37 26.89
CA GLU A 63 -13.21 -1.25 28.02
C GLU A 63 -14.71 -1.16 28.25
N ASP A 64 -15.33 -2.32 28.07
CA ASP A 64 -16.71 -2.63 28.39
C ASP A 64 -17.15 -1.90 29.66
N ASN A 65 -18.18 -1.07 29.51
CA ASN A 65 -19.02 -0.71 30.63
C ASN A 65 -19.80 -1.97 31.03
N ASN A 66 -19.39 -2.63 32.12
CA ASN A 66 -20.32 -3.32 33.02
C ASN A 66 -19.72 -3.51 34.41
#